data_AF-A0A7C7C9Z3-F1
#
_entry.id   AF-A0A7C7C9Z3-F1
#
_cell.length_a   1.000
_cell.length_b   1.000
_cell.length_c   1.000
_cell.angle_alpha   90.00
_cell.angle_beta   90.00
_cell.angle_gamma   90.00
#
_symmetry.space_group_name_H-M   'P 1'
#
loop_
_entity.id
_entity.type
_entity.pdbx_description
1 polymer ?
#
loop_
_entity_poly.entity_id
_entity_poly.type
_entity_poly.pdbx_seq_one_letter_code
_entity_poly.pdbx_strand_id
1 'polypeptide(L)'
;MDVRQFFFKNRSYTPIPLALAIIILADPGGPVTRMGLLLLLVGETLRLNGVHYAGGATRTRKVGAPQLCTDGPFAYVRNPLYLGNIILYVGVVLIAGGTFMWQLFGVTVTFFFLQYSFIISLEEQTLADKFGEEYRSYLAAVPRLLPRIVPWPGRYGISPATWEKTFRTERRTLQMIAIYLLFIMVKTVISR
;
A
#
# COMPACT_ATOMS: atom_id res chain seq x y z
N MET A 1 20.08 -9.53 -13.23
CA MET A 1 19.39 -8.33 -12.69
C MET A 1 18.57 -8.79 -11.49
N ASP A 2 18.76 -8.22 -10.29
CA ASP A 2 17.97 -8.62 -9.12
C ASP A 2 16.49 -8.23 -9.34
N VAL A 3 15.63 -9.24 -9.48
CA VAL A 3 14.19 -9.07 -9.71
C VAL A 3 13.54 -8.24 -8.60
N ARG A 4 14.05 -8.34 -7.36
CA ARG A 4 13.53 -7.57 -6.22
C ARG A 4 13.79 -6.08 -6.39
N GLN A 5 14.98 -5.70 -6.87
CA GLN A 5 15.31 -4.30 -7.19
C GLN A 5 14.44 -3.75 -8.31
N PHE A 6 14.14 -4.56 -9.33
CA PHE A 6 13.22 -4.18 -10.39
C PHE A 6 11.84 -3.84 -9.83
N PHE A 7 11.26 -4.72 -9.01
CA PHE A 7 9.95 -4.46 -8.40
C PHE A 7 9.98 -3.27 -7.46
N PHE A 8 11.04 -3.11 -6.64
CA PHE A 8 11.16 -1.98 -5.72
C PHE A 8 11.20 -0.64 -6.46
N LYS A 9 12.04 -0.52 -7.49
CA LYS A 9 12.21 0.72 -8.28
C LYS A 9 10.96 1.06 -9.09
N ASN A 10 10.27 0.04 -9.59
CA ASN A 10 9.10 0.19 -10.46
C ASN A 10 7.75 -0.06 -9.75
N ARG A 11 7.72 -0.07 -8.41
CA ARG A 11 6.53 -0.42 -7.62
C ARG A 11 5.30 0.45 -7.90
N SER A 12 5.51 1.67 -8.40
CA SER A 12 4.43 2.60 -8.78
C SER A 12 3.95 2.43 -10.23
N TYR A 13 4.68 1.73 -11.08
CA TYR A 13 4.35 1.55 -12.50
C TYR A 13 3.86 0.13 -12.81
N THR A 14 4.38 -0.86 -12.09
CA THR A 14 4.01 -2.28 -12.25
C THR A 14 2.52 -2.56 -12.04
N PRO A 15 1.75 -1.83 -11.19
CA PRO A 15 0.30 -2.02 -11.10
C PRO A 15 -0.52 -1.36 -12.22
N ILE A 16 0.08 -0.55 -13.11
CA ILE A 16 -0.66 0.21 -14.14
C ILE A 16 -1.48 -0.70 -15.07
N PRO A 17 -0.94 -1.81 -15.62
CA PRO A 17 -1.73 -2.70 -16.47
C PRO A 17 -2.95 -3.28 -15.75
N LEU A 18 -2.80 -3.64 -14.47
CA LEU A 18 -3.91 -4.10 -13.63
C LEU A 18 -4.95 -2.99 -13.42
N ALA A 19 -4.51 -1.77 -13.12
CA ALA A 19 -5.41 -0.63 -12.97
C ALA A 19 -6.21 -0.32 -14.25
N LEU A 20 -5.57 -0.41 -15.42
CA LEU A 20 -6.24 -0.25 -16.71
C LEU A 20 -7.26 -1.36 -16.94
N ALA A 21 -6.92 -2.62 -16.64
CA ALA A 21 -7.87 -3.73 -16.74
C ALA A 21 -9.09 -3.52 -15.84
N ILE A 22 -8.89 -3.05 -14.61
CA ILE A 22 -9.99 -2.71 -13.68
C ILE A 22 -10.89 -1.63 -14.29
N ILE A 23 -10.33 -0.55 -14.86
CA ILE A 23 -11.10 0.54 -15.46
C ILE A 23 -11.88 0.07 -16.69
N ILE A 24 -11.23 -0.66 -17.60
CA ILE A 24 -11.83 -1.13 -18.86
C ILE A 24 -13.00 -2.07 -18.58
N LEU A 25 -12.86 -2.95 -17.59
CA LEU A 25 -13.85 -3.97 -17.24
C LEU A 25 -14.86 -3.50 -16.18
N ALA A 26 -14.73 -2.26 -15.67
CA ALA A 26 -15.61 -1.75 -14.63
C ALA A 26 -17.06 -1.69 -15.09
N ASP A 27 -18.01 -2.12 -14.28
CA ASP A 27 -19.44 -1.83 -14.49
C ASP A 27 -20.05 -1.55 -13.11
N PRO A 28 -19.90 -0.31 -12.62
CA PRO A 28 -20.20 0.05 -11.25
C PRO A 28 -21.69 0.33 -11.05
N GLY A 29 -22.13 0.20 -9.79
CA GLY A 29 -23.55 0.28 -9.41
C GLY A 29 -24.06 -0.96 -8.70
N GLY A 30 -23.21 -1.98 -8.53
CA GLY A 30 -23.52 -3.16 -7.73
C GLY A 30 -23.63 -2.86 -6.22
N PRO A 31 -24.23 -3.78 -5.43
CA PRO A 31 -24.46 -3.59 -3.99
C PRO A 31 -23.17 -3.46 -3.16
N VAL A 32 -22.03 -3.92 -3.70
CA VAL A 32 -20.73 -3.92 -3.02
C VAL A 32 -19.95 -2.61 -3.15
N THR A 33 -20.41 -1.65 -3.95
CA THR A 33 -19.68 -0.38 -4.17
C THR A 33 -19.43 0.38 -2.87
N ARG A 34 -20.40 0.40 -1.93
CA ARG A 34 -20.22 1.03 -0.60
C ARG A 34 -19.12 0.36 0.22
N MET A 35 -19.04 -0.97 0.16
CA MET A 35 -17.95 -1.71 0.81
C MET A 35 -16.61 -1.38 0.15
N GLY A 36 -16.57 -1.27 -1.17
CA GLY A 36 -15.37 -0.85 -1.89
C GLY A 36 -14.89 0.54 -1.49
N LEU A 37 -15.79 1.52 -1.34
CA LEU A 37 -15.47 2.86 -0.83
C LEU A 37 -14.92 2.82 0.60
N LEU A 38 -15.53 2.02 1.47
CA LEU A 38 -15.03 1.83 2.84
C LEU A 38 -13.60 1.27 2.84
N LEU A 39 -13.33 0.21 2.08
CA LEU A 39 -12.00 -0.38 1.97
C LEU A 39 -10.99 0.60 1.38
N LEU A 40 -11.36 1.36 0.36
CA LEU A 40 -10.52 2.41 -0.20
C LEU A 40 -10.10 3.43 0.86
N LEU A 41 -11.05 3.92 1.67
CA LEU A 41 -10.78 4.87 2.75
C LEU A 41 -9.92 4.26 3.87
N VAL A 42 -10.21 3.02 4.28
CA VAL A 42 -9.41 2.29 5.29
C VAL A 42 -7.98 2.10 4.82
N GLY A 43 -7.80 1.64 3.58
CA GLY A 43 -6.50 1.43 2.96
C GLY A 43 -5.69 2.73 2.90
N GLU A 44 -6.30 3.81 2.41
CA GLU A 44 -5.61 5.11 2.33
C GLU A 44 -5.32 5.70 3.71
N THR A 45 -6.21 5.52 4.70
CA THR A 45 -5.96 5.95 6.08
C THR A 45 -4.77 5.23 6.69
N LEU A 46 -4.63 3.92 6.45
CA LEU A 46 -3.47 3.15 6.91
C LEU A 46 -2.18 3.65 6.24
N ARG A 47 -2.24 3.97 4.94
CA ARG A 47 -1.10 4.54 4.21
C ARG A 47 -0.70 5.92 4.72
N LEU A 48 -1.68 6.81 4.92
CA LEU A 48 -1.47 8.15 5.47
C LEU A 48 -0.82 8.08 6.85
N ASN A 49 -1.30 7.21 7.74
CA ASN A 49 -0.68 6.97 9.04
C ASN A 49 0.75 6.43 8.89
N GLY A 50 0.99 5.51 7.95
CA GLY A 50 2.34 5.03 7.66
C GLY A 50 3.29 6.14 7.23
N VAL A 51 2.86 7.02 6.33
CA VAL A 51 3.66 8.18 5.90
C VAL A 51 3.81 9.23 6.98
N HIS A 52 2.82 9.38 7.86
CA HIS A 52 2.89 10.28 9.00
C HIS A 52 4.10 9.95 9.90
N TYR A 53 4.40 8.68 10.10
CA TYR A 53 5.54 8.23 10.89
C TYR A 53 6.84 8.06 10.08
N ALA A 54 6.78 7.42 8.90
CA ALA A 54 7.99 7.14 8.10
C ALA A 54 8.45 8.32 7.23
N GLY A 55 7.60 9.32 7.04
CA GLY A 55 7.88 10.52 6.24
C GLY A 55 8.18 10.24 4.76
N GLY A 56 8.95 11.15 4.15
CA GLY A 56 9.31 11.09 2.73
C GLY A 56 10.21 9.92 2.34
N ALA A 57 10.81 9.21 3.29
CA ALA A 57 11.63 8.02 3.03
C ALA A 57 10.84 6.93 2.28
N THR A 58 9.52 6.88 2.47
CA THR A 58 8.59 5.98 1.77
C THR A 58 8.52 6.18 0.25
N ARG A 59 8.94 7.35 -0.25
CA ARG A 59 8.85 7.74 -1.67
C ARG A 59 10.16 7.62 -2.43
N THR A 60 11.23 7.16 -1.79
CA THR A 60 12.54 7.01 -2.42
C THR A 60 12.58 5.80 -3.36
N ARG A 61 13.42 5.87 -4.39
CA ARG A 61 13.72 4.73 -5.29
C ARG A 61 14.98 3.97 -4.89
N LYS A 62 15.60 4.32 -3.75
CA LYS A 62 16.74 3.60 -3.16
C LYS A 62 16.24 2.87 -1.92
N VAL A 63 16.56 1.60 -1.80
CA VAL A 63 16.15 0.78 -0.65
C VAL A 63 16.88 1.27 0.60
N GLY A 64 16.16 1.37 1.71
CA GLY A 64 16.70 1.76 3.01
C GLY A 64 15.87 2.86 3.68
N ALA A 65 16.19 3.11 4.94
CA ALA A 65 15.57 4.15 5.75
C ALA A 65 16.65 4.96 6.48
N PRO A 66 16.48 6.27 6.71
CA PRO A 66 17.45 7.07 7.47
C PRO A 66 17.59 6.59 8.92
N GLN A 67 16.49 6.13 9.51
CA GLN A 67 16.39 5.59 10.86
C GLN A 67 15.34 4.46 10.90
N LEU A 68 15.42 3.57 11.89
CA LEU A 68 14.46 2.48 12.05
C LEU A 68 13.14 3.02 12.62
N CYS A 69 12.05 2.92 11.85
CA CYS A 69 10.73 3.34 12.27
C CYS A 69 9.90 2.16 12.76
N THR A 70 9.63 2.12 14.06
CA THR A 70 8.85 1.08 14.75
C THR A 70 7.66 1.65 15.52
N ASP A 71 7.44 2.97 15.40
CA ASP A 71 6.37 3.72 16.04
C ASP A 71 5.09 3.75 15.18
N GLY A 72 3.98 4.11 15.82
CA GLY A 72 2.69 4.25 15.15
C GLY A 72 2.24 2.93 14.51
N PRO A 73 1.84 2.90 13.22
CA PRO A 73 1.38 1.68 12.57
C PRO A 73 2.48 0.62 12.42
N PHE A 74 3.76 1.03 12.42
CA PHE A 74 4.89 0.10 12.34
C PHE A 74 5.02 -0.77 13.60
N ALA A 75 4.50 -0.33 14.75
CA ALA A 75 4.46 -1.15 15.96
C ALA A 75 3.55 -2.38 15.84
N TYR A 76 2.59 -2.35 14.89
CA TYR A 76 1.60 -3.41 14.70
C TYR A 76 1.90 -4.29 13.48
N VAL A 77 2.43 -3.71 12.41
CA VAL A 77 2.75 -4.40 11.16
C VAL A 77 3.96 -3.75 10.50
N ARG A 78 4.90 -4.53 9.96
CA ARG A 78 6.15 -3.97 9.41
C ARG A 78 5.94 -3.16 8.14
N ASN A 79 4.92 -3.49 7.35
CA ASN A 79 4.67 -2.89 6.04
C ASN A 79 3.25 -2.30 5.92
N PRO A 80 2.89 -1.30 6.75
CA PRO A 80 1.53 -0.76 6.78
C PRO A 80 1.13 -0.12 5.44
N LEU A 81 2.08 0.48 4.71
CA LEU A 81 1.79 1.07 3.40
C LEU A 81 1.42 0.00 2.36
N TYR A 82 2.06 -1.16 2.40
CA TYR A 82 1.76 -2.26 1.47
C TYR A 82 0.44 -2.93 1.82
N LEU A 83 0.17 -3.14 3.11
CA LEU A 83 -1.15 -3.59 3.55
C LEU A 83 -2.24 -2.61 3.12
N GLY A 84 -2.02 -1.30 3.33
CA GLY A 84 -2.94 -0.26 2.91
C GLY A 84 -3.16 -0.24 1.40
N ASN A 85 -2.12 -0.49 0.59
CA ASN A 85 -2.25 -0.66 -0.86
C ASN A 85 -3.14 -1.84 -1.24
N ILE A 86 -2.93 -3.01 -0.63
CA ILE A 86 -3.76 -4.20 -0.90
C ILE A 86 -5.22 -3.90 -0.62
N ILE A 87 -5.53 -3.36 0.56
CA ILE A 87 -6.89 -3.01 0.97
C ILE A 87 -7.51 -1.96 0.02
N LEU A 88 -6.74 -0.93 -0.33
CA LEU A 88 -7.17 0.13 -1.23
C LEU A 88 -7.52 -0.42 -2.61
N TYR A 89 -6.65 -1.22 -3.23
CA TYR A 89 -6.88 -1.76 -4.57
C TYR A 89 -8.01 -2.79 -4.59
N VAL A 90 -8.17 -3.58 -3.54
CA VAL A 90 -9.36 -4.42 -3.36
C VAL A 90 -10.62 -3.56 -3.32
N GLY A 91 -10.59 -2.44 -2.60
CA GLY A 91 -11.67 -1.46 -2.59
C GLY A 91 -12.00 -0.92 -3.98
N VAL A 92 -10.98 -0.57 -4.77
CA VAL A 92 -11.13 -0.10 -6.17
C VAL A 92 -11.76 -1.17 -7.06
N VAL A 93 -11.39 -2.46 -6.91
CA VAL A 93 -12.03 -3.56 -7.65
C VAL A 93 -13.53 -3.67 -7.30
N LEU A 94 -13.89 -3.57 -6.02
CA LEU A 94 -15.30 -3.63 -5.61
C LEU A 94 -16.10 -2.40 -6.04
N ILE A 95 -15.46 -1.22 -6.11
CA ILE A 95 -16.08 -0.03 -6.69
C ILE A 95 -16.32 -0.23 -8.18
N ALA A 96 -15.32 -0.75 -8.90
CA ALA A 96 -15.39 -1.01 -10.33
C ALA A 96 -16.50 -2.01 -10.69
N GLY A 97 -16.71 -3.05 -9.88
CA GLY A 97 -17.83 -3.98 -10.08
C GLY A 97 -17.72 -4.79 -11.38
N GLY A 98 -18.89 -5.10 -11.98
CA GLY A 98 -19.01 -5.83 -13.25
C GLY A 98 -18.81 -7.34 -13.19
N THR A 99 -19.00 -7.98 -14.36
CA THR A 99 -19.01 -9.45 -14.52
C THR A 99 -17.70 -10.12 -14.13
N PHE A 100 -16.57 -9.43 -14.30
CA PHE A 100 -15.22 -9.94 -14.02
C PHE A 100 -14.67 -9.53 -12.63
N MET A 101 -15.51 -8.96 -11.76
CA MET A 101 -15.08 -8.41 -10.47
C MET A 101 -14.31 -9.42 -9.60
N TRP A 102 -14.81 -10.66 -9.48
CA TRP A 102 -14.18 -11.66 -8.61
C TRP A 102 -12.85 -12.16 -9.16
N GLN A 103 -12.72 -12.25 -10.48
CA GLN A 103 -11.48 -12.57 -11.18
C GLN A 103 -10.46 -11.44 -10.97
N LEU A 104 -10.88 -10.19 -11.16
CA LEU A 104 -10.05 -9.02 -10.89
C LEU A 104 -9.63 -8.94 -9.42
N PHE A 105 -10.50 -9.32 -8.48
CA PHE A 105 -10.18 -9.39 -7.06
C PHE A 105 -9.05 -10.41 -6.82
N GLY A 106 -9.19 -11.64 -7.33
CA GLY A 106 -8.19 -12.69 -7.18
C GLY A 106 -6.84 -12.32 -7.81
N VAL A 107 -6.86 -11.76 -9.02
CA VAL A 107 -5.66 -11.27 -9.72
C VAL A 107 -5.00 -10.13 -8.93
N THR A 108 -5.79 -9.18 -8.42
CA THR A 108 -5.29 -8.02 -7.67
C THR A 108 -4.58 -8.46 -6.39
N VAL A 109 -5.23 -9.31 -5.60
CA VAL A 109 -4.65 -9.84 -4.36
C VAL A 109 -3.36 -10.61 -4.68
N THR A 110 -3.41 -11.55 -5.62
CA THR A 110 -2.25 -12.37 -6.01
C THR A 110 -1.09 -11.51 -6.51
N PHE A 111 -1.36 -10.54 -7.38
CA PHE A 111 -0.36 -9.62 -7.90
C PHE A 111 0.37 -8.87 -6.79
N PHE A 112 -0.38 -8.24 -5.85
CA PHE A 112 0.25 -7.48 -4.78
C PHE A 112 0.99 -8.37 -3.78
N PHE A 113 0.49 -9.56 -3.47
CA PHE A 113 1.21 -10.51 -2.63
C PHE A 113 2.56 -10.91 -3.25
N LEU A 114 2.58 -11.23 -4.55
CA LEU A 114 3.82 -11.56 -5.26
C LEU A 114 4.75 -10.36 -5.33
N GLN A 115 4.27 -9.21 -5.79
CA GLN A 115 5.05 -7.98 -5.90
C GLN A 115 5.68 -7.61 -4.55
N TYR A 116 4.89 -7.58 -3.48
CA TYR A 116 5.37 -7.20 -2.16
C TYR A 116 6.26 -8.26 -1.52
N SER A 117 6.12 -9.56 -1.84
CA SER A 117 7.08 -10.55 -1.34
C SER A 117 8.52 -10.29 -1.81
N PHE A 118 8.69 -9.85 -3.07
CA PHE A 118 10.01 -9.50 -3.61
C PHE A 118 10.55 -8.22 -2.97
N ILE A 119 9.70 -7.20 -2.87
CA ILE A 119 10.05 -5.88 -2.32
C ILE A 119 10.42 -6.01 -0.84
N ILE A 120 9.57 -6.65 -0.04
CA ILE A 120 9.78 -6.83 1.40
C ILE A 120 11.04 -7.65 1.66
N SER A 121 11.31 -8.72 0.89
CA SER A 121 12.54 -9.50 1.05
C SER A 121 13.81 -8.65 0.87
N LEU A 122 13.81 -7.75 -0.11
CA LEU A 122 14.94 -6.84 -0.35
C LEU A 122 15.07 -5.77 0.74
N GLU A 123 13.95 -5.21 1.18
CA GLU A 123 13.92 -4.24 2.29
C GLU A 123 14.41 -4.89 3.59
N GLU A 124 13.93 -6.08 3.92
CA GLU A 124 14.34 -6.81 5.12
C GLU A 124 15.83 -7.12 5.13
N GLN A 125 16.39 -7.56 4.00
CA GLN A 125 17.84 -7.76 3.86
C GLN A 125 18.60 -6.44 4.08
N THR A 126 18.21 -5.39 3.36
CA THR A 126 18.90 -4.09 3.41
C THR A 126 18.84 -3.45 4.80
N LEU A 127 17.71 -3.58 5.49
CA LEU A 127 17.51 -3.04 6.82
C LEU A 127 18.19 -3.89 7.90
N ALA A 128 18.25 -5.21 7.74
CA ALA A 128 19.02 -6.08 8.63
C ALA A 128 20.53 -5.80 8.53
N ASP A 129 21.05 -5.57 7.33
CA ASP A 129 22.45 -5.19 7.12
C ASP A 129 22.76 -3.81 7.70
N LYS A 130 21.78 -2.88 7.66
CA LYS A 130 21.96 -1.50 8.13
C LYS A 130 21.81 -1.34 9.64
N PHE A 131 20.80 -1.96 10.24
CA PHE A 131 20.39 -1.74 11.64
C PHE A 131 20.68 -2.95 12.55
N GLY A 132 21.21 -4.04 12.00
CA GLY A 132 21.73 -5.17 12.78
C GLY A 132 20.68 -5.85 13.67
N GLU A 133 21.09 -6.19 14.90
CA GLU A 133 20.28 -6.94 15.88
C GLU A 133 18.99 -6.21 16.29
N GLU A 134 19.00 -4.89 16.23
CA GLU A 134 17.82 -4.07 16.53
C GLU A 134 16.67 -4.39 15.55
N TYR A 135 16.99 -4.40 14.26
CA TYR A 135 16.02 -4.75 13.23
C TYR A 135 15.65 -6.23 13.27
N ARG A 136 16.58 -7.13 13.59
CA ARG A 136 16.29 -8.57 13.77
C ARG A 136 15.31 -8.83 14.91
N SER A 137 15.45 -8.12 16.01
CA SER A 137 14.52 -8.18 17.15
C SER A 137 13.12 -7.69 16.75
N TYR A 138 13.05 -6.59 16.00
CA TYR A 138 11.80 -6.11 15.41
C TYR A 138 11.20 -7.11 14.40
N LEU A 139 12.03 -7.75 13.57
CA LEU A 139 11.61 -8.78 12.63
C LEU A 139 11.03 -10.02 13.34
N ALA A 140 11.56 -10.40 14.49
CA ALA A 140 11.01 -11.54 15.24
C ALA A 140 9.65 -11.19 15.89
N ALA A 141 9.45 -9.93 16.27
CA ALA A 141 8.29 -9.52 17.06
C ALA A 141 7.11 -8.98 16.24
N VAL A 142 7.34 -8.37 15.08
CA VAL A 142 6.30 -7.68 14.31
C VAL A 142 6.11 -8.34 12.94
N PRO A 143 4.91 -8.80 12.58
CA PRO A 143 4.63 -9.51 11.32
C PRO A 143 4.68 -8.60 10.08
N ARG A 144 4.89 -9.21 8.90
CA ARG A 144 5.01 -8.48 7.62
C ARG A 144 3.75 -7.73 7.21
N LEU A 145 2.59 -8.39 7.25
CA LEU A 145 1.32 -7.91 6.67
C LEU A 145 0.08 -8.14 7.54
N LEU A 146 0.08 -9.10 8.47
CA LEU A 146 -1.07 -9.34 9.36
C LEU A 146 -0.87 -8.55 10.66
N PRO A 147 -1.62 -7.47 10.93
CA PRO A 147 -1.33 -6.62 12.08
C PRO A 147 -1.51 -7.34 13.41
N ARG A 148 -0.63 -7.01 14.36
CA ARG A 148 -0.82 -7.35 15.76
C ARG A 148 -2.03 -6.62 16.34
N ILE A 149 -2.61 -7.17 17.40
CA ILE A 149 -3.65 -6.48 18.19
C ILE A 149 -3.00 -5.52 19.19
N VAL A 150 -1.87 -5.92 19.76
CA VAL A 150 -1.11 -5.14 20.76
C VAL A 150 0.18 -4.63 20.13
N PRO A 151 0.52 -3.33 20.25
CA PRO A 151 1.72 -2.78 19.64
C PRO A 151 2.99 -3.40 20.24
N TRP A 152 4.04 -3.49 19.44
CA TRP A 152 5.36 -3.83 19.94
C TRP A 152 5.91 -2.71 20.84
N PRO A 153 6.46 -3.02 22.02
CA PRO A 153 6.93 -1.99 22.97
C PRO A 153 8.24 -1.31 22.57
N GLY A 154 8.99 -1.82 21.57
CA GLY A 154 10.28 -1.29 21.14
C GLY A 154 10.18 0.02 20.35
N ARG A 155 9.76 1.10 21.01
CA ARG A 155 9.59 2.42 20.41
C ARG A 155 10.91 3.19 20.38
N TYR A 156 11.29 3.70 19.20
CA TYR A 156 12.53 4.46 19.00
C TYR A 156 12.33 5.98 18.98
N GLY A 157 11.17 6.46 19.45
CA GLY A 157 10.94 7.90 19.66
C GLY A 157 10.81 8.68 18.35
N ILE A 158 10.34 8.05 17.27
CA ILE A 158 10.03 8.74 16.02
C ILE A 158 8.90 9.73 16.28
N SER A 159 9.21 11.02 16.17
CA SER A 159 8.18 12.07 16.14
C SER A 159 7.52 12.09 14.77
N PRO A 160 6.19 11.97 14.68
CA PRO A 160 5.52 11.98 13.39
C PRO A 160 5.69 13.33 12.68
N ALA A 161 5.71 13.29 11.36
CA ALA A 161 5.73 14.49 10.53
C ALA A 161 4.44 15.29 10.72
N THR A 162 4.46 16.60 10.45
CA THR A 162 3.23 17.39 10.46
C THR A 162 2.23 16.87 9.42
N TRP A 163 0.93 17.04 9.68
CA TRP A 163 -0.12 16.65 8.75
C TRP A 163 0.05 17.31 7.38
N GLU A 164 0.47 18.57 7.33
CA GLU A 164 0.78 19.26 6.08
C GLU A 164 1.86 18.55 5.25
N LYS A 165 2.97 18.14 5.86
CA LYS A 165 4.04 17.38 5.19
C LYS A 165 3.55 15.99 4.78
N THR A 166 2.71 15.36 5.60
CA THR A 166 2.11 14.04 5.34
C THR A 166 1.25 14.08 4.09
N PHE A 167 0.27 14.99 4.02
CA PHE A 167 -0.58 15.18 2.84
C PHE A 167 0.21 15.61 1.61
N ARG A 168 1.24 16.45 1.76
CA ARG A 168 2.12 16.82 0.65
C ARG A 168 2.85 15.60 0.07
N THR A 169 3.30 14.69 0.92
CA THR A 169 3.97 13.44 0.53
C THR A 169 3.01 12.45 -0.11
N GLU A 170 1.77 12.35 0.39
CA GLU A 170 0.72 11.48 -0.15
C GLU A 170 -0.05 12.07 -1.34
N ARG A 171 0.15 13.36 -1.69
CA ARG A 171 -0.58 14.06 -2.78
C ARG A 171 -0.70 13.23 -4.06
N ARG A 172 0.40 12.60 -4.48
CA ARG A 172 0.41 11.80 -5.71
C ARG A 172 -0.51 10.58 -5.63
N THR A 173 -0.60 9.93 -4.47
CA THR A 173 -1.56 8.82 -4.28
C THR A 173 -2.98 9.34 -4.35
N LEU A 174 -3.29 10.41 -3.62
CA LEU A 174 -4.63 11.01 -3.58
C LEU A 174 -5.10 11.44 -4.97
N GLN A 175 -4.20 12.03 -5.77
CA GLN A 175 -4.46 12.34 -7.18
C GLN A 175 -4.75 11.08 -8.01
N MET A 176 -3.97 10.00 -7.84
CA MET A 176 -4.19 8.75 -8.57
C MET A 176 -5.50 8.07 -8.18
N ILE A 177 -5.87 8.07 -6.90
CA ILE A 177 -7.18 7.60 -6.43
C ILE A 177 -8.30 8.39 -7.11
N ALA A 178 -8.23 9.72 -7.06
CA ALA A 178 -9.25 10.58 -7.68
C ALA A 178 -9.36 10.33 -9.19
N ILE A 179 -8.22 10.20 -9.89
CA ILE A 179 -8.17 9.87 -11.32
C ILE A 179 -8.81 8.51 -11.60
N TYR A 180 -8.51 7.48 -10.81
CA TYR A 180 -9.13 6.15 -10.99
C TYR A 180 -10.63 6.16 -10.77
N LEU A 181 -11.10 6.82 -9.71
CA LEU A 181 -12.54 6.97 -9.46
C LEU A 181 -13.23 7.75 -10.60
N LEU A 182 -12.58 8.81 -11.09
CA LEU A 182 -13.08 9.57 -12.24
C LEU A 182 -13.19 8.69 -13.49
N PHE A 183 -12.16 7.92 -13.82
CA PHE A 183 -12.19 7.04 -15.00
C PHE A 183 -13.25 5.94 -14.87
N ILE A 184 -13.42 5.34 -13.69
CA ILE A 184 -14.49 4.38 -13.43
C ILE A 184 -15.86 5.04 -13.64
N MET A 185 -16.08 6.24 -13.08
CA MET A 185 -17.33 6.98 -13.27
C MET A 185 -17.59 7.34 -14.73
N VAL A 186 -16.60 7.86 -15.45
CA VAL A 186 -16.72 8.22 -16.88
C VAL A 186 -17.05 6.99 -17.73
N LYS A 187 -16.36 5.86 -17.49
CA LYS A 187 -16.64 4.60 -18.19
C LYS A 187 -18.10 4.17 -18.00
N THR A 188 -18.66 4.38 -16.81
CA THR A 188 -20.06 4.09 -16.48
C THR A 188 -21.02 4.91 -17.33
N VAL A 189 -20.74 6.21 -17.48
CA VAL A 189 -21.59 7.13 -18.25
C VAL A 189 -21.56 6.77 -19.74
N ILE A 190 -20.39 6.39 -20.27
CA ILE A 190 -20.23 6.02 -21.69
C ILE A 190 -20.84 4.66 -22.03
N SER A 191 -20.88 3.72 -21.07
CA SER A 191 -21.39 2.36 -21.29
C SER A 191 -22.92 2.24 -21.15
N ARG A 192 -23.62 3.33 -20.78
CA ARG A 192 -25.08 3.42 -20.68
C ARG A 192 -25.66 4.08 -21.92
#